data_AF-A0A976QWI1-F1
#
_entry.id   AF-A0A976QWI1-F1
#
_cell.length_a   1.000
_cell.length_b   1.000
_cell.length_c   1.000
_cell.angle_alpha   90.00
_cell.angle_beta   90.00
_cell.angle_gamma   90.00
#
_symmetry.space_group_name_H-M   'P 1'
#
loop_
_entity.id
_entity.type
_entity.pdbx_description
1 polymer ?
#
loop_
_entity_poly.entity_id
_entity_poly.type
_entity_poly.pdbx_seq_one_letter_code
_entity_poly.pdbx_strand_id
1 'polypeptide(L)'
;MSTDNAALKLLYRTKYAQNRTKYYTVRNTVLSQTERPFFVTGSFYDAKNNRKLLSLKKAFLNRRASRRGPFQKFSLPHEYHKSFGDPLYYSHSQLVSSCVSASSENMCDSYFWKQICEKIREVRDVISISDLLKCVSSVVKVNYYDRDLFRVLSREFVDDAKKLSLEDIAELLHCYYRQNVYSCDLINSIGKRVTLSLIKELQRTVSENSESEPRGVLGKIKDIIPGNRPVKVDFSFRPLTKILNYCHYFGYENPDLYLSVAKTFLRCSSNMDFVSRLEMFTYLDPKLMFPDSEKSSESVVSVSKEYSGPDFARDMVSQLLDYVDLTNVPDLYHENTFEISVFLSSQLFRVPENSKLLHDLCGALSSCRLISKALFRYASNCTYLGNGWREPLGQFLALLSRCYDESMAIMSRVSALTHGLKVKSPFVESLENLFMDSILTCFRVLNCCWRLKLGCVDAKDDDKLCKMLRFTLDDDNVHSQFLREFGKLSLSSTEMDLISKAVEAINEYGCKSQSVENLTASFECLTALINNSGGIKRSVSLPSNLKEKASNANDAVSMEIVRQLVDFDRGSLYRVSLSLSTTDAKNVHLDHYVNYFPKITRRSHEKHHVPISNPFSDAY
;
A
#
# COMPACT_ATOMS: atom_id res chain seq x y z
N MET A 1 16.74 -18.73 -23.89
CA MET A 1 16.43 -19.22 -22.52
C MET A 1 14.99 -19.70 -22.54
N SER A 2 14.62 -20.80 -21.86
CA SER A 2 13.21 -21.21 -21.78
C SER A 2 12.38 -20.15 -21.05
N THR A 3 11.13 -19.97 -21.47
CA THR A 3 10.17 -19.03 -20.85
C THR A 3 10.04 -19.25 -19.34
N ASP A 4 10.05 -20.51 -18.90
CA ASP A 4 9.98 -20.87 -17.47
C ASP A 4 11.21 -20.43 -16.68
N ASN A 5 12.41 -20.44 -17.27
CA ASN A 5 13.62 -19.93 -16.60
C ASN A 5 13.63 -18.40 -16.52
N ALA A 6 13.04 -17.71 -17.48
CA ALA A 6 12.85 -16.26 -17.42
C ALA A 6 11.77 -15.87 -16.39
N ALA A 7 10.65 -16.60 -16.38
CA ALA A 7 9.56 -16.49 -15.41
C ALA A 7 10.04 -16.76 -13.98
N LEU A 8 10.82 -17.82 -13.75
CA LEU A 8 11.43 -18.12 -12.46
C LEU A 8 12.39 -17.02 -12.03
N LYS A 9 13.22 -16.48 -12.94
CA LYS A 9 14.09 -15.32 -12.61
C LYS A 9 13.28 -14.07 -12.28
N LEU A 10 12.16 -13.82 -12.96
CA LEU A 10 11.22 -12.73 -12.64
C LEU A 10 10.54 -12.97 -11.31
N LEU A 11 10.12 -14.20 -11.01
CA LEU A 11 9.53 -14.61 -9.74
C LEU A 11 10.53 -14.49 -8.60
N TYR A 12 11.78 -14.94 -8.78
CA TYR A 12 12.85 -14.70 -7.82
C TYR A 12 13.12 -13.20 -7.68
N ARG A 13 13.20 -12.43 -8.77
CA ARG A 13 13.34 -10.97 -8.69
C ARG A 13 12.16 -10.28 -8.02
N THR A 14 10.93 -10.81 -8.10
CA THR A 14 9.75 -10.28 -7.40
C THR A 14 9.70 -10.74 -5.94
N LYS A 15 10.07 -11.99 -5.64
CA LYS A 15 10.34 -12.53 -4.29
C LYS A 15 11.46 -11.74 -3.58
N TYR A 16 12.45 -11.25 -4.34
CA TYR A 16 13.52 -10.35 -3.88
C TYR A 16 13.22 -8.84 -4.10
N ALA A 17 12.15 -8.48 -4.80
CA ALA A 17 11.62 -7.10 -4.85
C ALA A 17 10.66 -6.83 -3.69
N GLN A 18 10.19 -7.88 -3.01
CA GLN A 18 9.53 -7.77 -1.71
C GLN A 18 10.50 -7.51 -0.54
N ASN A 19 11.83 -7.64 -0.74
CA ASN A 19 12.83 -7.30 0.30
C ASN A 19 14.22 -7.14 -0.34
N ARG A 20 14.66 -5.95 -0.78
CA ARG A 20 15.43 -4.99 0.06
C ARG A 20 15.43 -3.54 -0.46
N THR A 21 14.73 -3.24 -1.56
CA THR A 21 14.73 -1.89 -2.17
C THR A 21 13.36 -1.22 -2.27
N LYS A 22 12.27 -1.91 -1.93
CA LYS A 22 10.92 -1.31 -1.89
C LYS A 22 10.62 -0.53 -0.60
N TYR A 23 11.44 -0.67 0.45
CA TYR A 23 11.31 0.05 1.72
C TYR A 23 12.37 1.11 1.99
N TYR A 24 13.34 1.32 1.09
CA TYR A 24 14.45 2.27 1.33
C TYR A 24 14.35 3.61 0.59
N THR A 25 13.27 3.92 -0.14
CA THR A 25 13.23 5.14 -0.96
C THR A 25 11.93 5.94 -0.95
N VAL A 26 11.13 5.88 0.13
CA VAL A 26 10.11 6.93 0.40
C VAL A 26 10.12 7.43 1.87
N ARG A 27 11.19 7.17 2.64
CA ARG A 27 11.45 7.82 3.94
C ARG A 27 12.85 8.43 4.04
N ASN A 28 13.29 9.11 2.98
CA ASN A 28 14.42 10.05 3.05
C ASN A 28 13.94 11.50 3.26
N THR A 29 12.91 11.69 4.08
CA THR A 29 12.51 13.01 4.58
C THR A 29 12.90 13.24 6.04
N VAL A 30 13.51 12.26 6.74
CA VAL A 30 13.88 12.39 8.17
C VAL A 30 15.31 11.92 8.51
N LEU A 31 16.07 11.32 7.58
CA LEU A 31 17.52 11.14 7.77
C LEU A 31 18.25 12.38 7.24
N SER A 32 18.49 13.29 8.17
CA SER A 32 19.66 14.17 8.22
C SER A 32 19.92 15.05 7.00
N GLN A 33 19.34 16.26 7.07
CA GLN A 33 20.00 17.49 6.61
C GLN A 33 21.42 17.71 7.22
N THR A 34 21.90 16.79 8.07
CA THR A 34 23.21 16.80 8.73
C THR A 34 24.23 15.78 8.22
N GLU A 35 23.86 14.86 7.32
CA GLU A 35 24.82 13.95 6.68
C GLU A 35 24.57 13.87 5.18
N ARG A 36 25.00 14.92 4.46
CA ARG A 36 25.40 14.74 3.06
C ARG A 36 26.36 13.54 3.03
N PRO A 37 26.31 12.63 2.02
CA PRO A 37 27.48 11.80 1.78
C PRO A 37 28.65 12.78 1.63
N PHE A 38 29.57 12.78 2.59
CA PHE A 38 30.82 13.48 2.45
C PHE A 38 31.42 12.91 1.17
N PHE A 39 31.41 13.70 0.09
CA PHE A 39 32.37 13.51 -0.97
C PHE A 39 33.71 13.75 -0.30
N VAL A 40 34.31 12.67 0.22
CA VAL A 40 35.70 12.69 0.66
C VAL A 40 36.49 12.94 -0.61
N THR A 41 36.83 14.20 -0.86
CA THR A 41 37.79 14.61 -1.87
C THR A 41 39.17 14.13 -1.39
N GLY A 42 39.45 12.85 -1.64
CA GLY A 42 40.79 12.31 -1.48
C GLY A 42 41.73 12.87 -2.55
N SER A 43 43.01 13.05 -2.21
CA SER A 43 44.00 13.52 -3.17
C SER A 43 44.10 12.54 -4.33
N PHE A 44 44.25 13.06 -5.56
CA PHE A 44 44.40 12.25 -6.77
C PHE A 44 45.57 11.24 -6.65
N TYR A 45 46.60 11.59 -5.88
CA TYR A 45 47.75 10.73 -5.65
C TYR A 45 47.40 9.47 -4.85
N ASP A 46 46.41 9.54 -3.95
CA ASP A 46 45.97 8.39 -3.14
C ASP A 46 45.12 7.42 -3.97
N ALA A 47 44.41 7.92 -4.99
CA ALA A 47 43.55 7.14 -5.86
C ALA A 47 44.26 6.52 -7.08
N LYS A 48 45.45 7.03 -7.46
CA LYS A 48 46.17 6.62 -8.68
C LYS A 48 46.56 5.14 -8.70
N ASN A 49 46.81 4.55 -7.53
CA ASN A 49 47.23 3.13 -7.41
C ASN A 49 46.06 2.17 -7.10
N ASN A 50 44.84 2.68 -6.94
CA ASN A 50 43.68 1.85 -6.64
C ASN A 50 43.19 1.15 -7.93
N ARG A 51 43.55 -0.13 -8.07
CA ARG A 51 43.21 -0.98 -9.24
C ARG A 51 41.71 -1.01 -9.55
N LYS A 52 40.84 -0.85 -8.54
CA LYS A 52 39.37 -0.85 -8.69
C LYS A 52 38.86 0.44 -9.32
N LEU A 53 39.46 1.58 -8.99
CA LEU A 53 39.17 2.88 -9.59
C LEU A 53 39.75 3.00 -11.01
N LEU A 54 40.96 2.47 -11.22
CA LEU A 54 41.55 2.36 -12.56
C LEU A 54 40.73 1.45 -13.47
N SER A 55 40.21 0.32 -12.98
CA SER A 55 39.35 -0.57 -13.78
C SER A 55 37.98 0.06 -14.07
N LEU A 56 37.39 0.79 -13.12
CA LEU A 56 36.19 1.60 -13.35
C LEU A 56 36.45 2.70 -14.39
N LYS A 57 37.58 3.40 -14.32
CA LYS A 57 37.96 4.43 -15.30
C LYS A 57 38.23 3.83 -16.67
N LYS A 58 38.87 2.66 -16.75
CA LYS A 58 39.07 1.90 -17.99
C LYS A 58 37.74 1.43 -18.57
N ALA A 59 36.81 0.97 -17.73
CA ALA A 59 35.45 0.61 -18.14
C ALA A 59 34.64 1.82 -18.63
N PHE A 60 34.80 3.00 -18.01
CA PHE A 60 34.17 4.25 -18.44
C PHE A 60 34.80 4.82 -19.72
N LEU A 61 36.13 4.75 -19.87
CA LEU A 61 36.85 5.14 -21.09
C LEU A 61 36.50 4.20 -22.26
N ASN A 62 36.43 2.90 -22.01
CA ASN A 62 36.02 1.90 -23.00
C ASN A 62 34.52 1.97 -23.33
N ARG A 63 33.68 2.58 -22.48
CA ARG A 63 32.29 2.95 -22.84
C ARG A 63 32.21 4.13 -23.82
N ARG A 64 33.28 4.92 -23.99
CA ARG A 64 33.34 6.07 -24.92
C ARG A 64 34.27 5.88 -26.12
N ALA A 65 35.05 4.81 -26.19
CA ALA A 65 36.03 4.56 -27.25
C ALA A 65 35.58 3.49 -28.27
N SER A 66 34.61 3.83 -29.11
CA SER A 66 34.49 3.31 -30.48
C SER A 66 33.62 4.25 -31.32
N ARG A 67 34.15 5.46 -31.54
CA ARG A 67 33.54 6.49 -32.38
C ARG A 67 34.51 6.83 -33.49
N ARG A 68 34.35 6.23 -34.68
CA ARG A 68 34.86 6.69 -35.99
C ARG A 68 34.49 5.64 -37.06
N GLY A 69 33.32 5.80 -37.66
CA GLY A 69 32.87 5.04 -38.83
C GLY A 69 31.49 5.54 -39.30
N PRO A 70 31.19 5.52 -40.61
CA PRO A 70 29.93 6.03 -41.16
C PRO A 70 28.72 5.15 -40.82
N PHE A 71 28.94 3.93 -40.33
CA PHE A 71 27.90 3.06 -39.80
C PHE A 71 27.82 3.24 -38.28
N GLN A 72 26.81 3.97 -37.81
CA GLN A 72 26.42 3.96 -36.40
C GLN A 72 26.02 2.53 -36.02
N LYS A 73 26.71 1.98 -35.01
CA LYS A 73 26.39 0.76 -34.23
C LYS A 73 25.23 -0.08 -34.80
N PHE A 74 25.55 -1.17 -35.51
CA PHE A 74 24.59 -2.26 -35.60
C PHE A 74 24.32 -2.73 -34.16
N SER A 75 23.08 -2.57 -33.72
CA SER A 75 22.65 -3.11 -32.45
C SER A 75 22.76 -4.64 -32.50
N LEU A 76 23.04 -5.30 -31.38
CA LEU A 76 23.02 -6.76 -31.36
C LEU A 76 21.60 -7.22 -31.77
N PRO A 77 21.47 -8.16 -32.72
CA PRO A 77 20.15 -8.59 -33.17
C PRO A 77 19.37 -9.18 -31.98
N HIS A 78 18.18 -8.63 -31.75
CA HIS A 78 17.23 -9.13 -30.77
C HIS A 78 16.36 -10.23 -31.38
N GLU A 79 15.67 -10.99 -30.52
CA GLU A 79 14.83 -12.13 -30.93
C GLU A 79 13.79 -11.74 -32.00
N TYR A 80 13.23 -10.54 -31.88
CA TYR A 80 12.17 -10.04 -32.76
C TYR A 80 12.64 -9.28 -34.00
N HIS A 81 13.94 -9.32 -34.33
CA HIS A 81 14.52 -8.50 -35.39
C HIS A 81 13.87 -8.76 -36.77
N LYS A 82 13.43 -9.98 -37.05
CA LYS A 82 12.74 -10.32 -38.31
C LYS A 82 11.36 -9.67 -38.44
N SER A 83 10.65 -9.52 -37.33
CA SER A 83 9.27 -9.00 -37.32
C SER A 83 9.24 -7.48 -37.17
N PHE A 84 10.15 -6.94 -36.35
CA PHE A 84 10.15 -5.53 -35.97
C PHE A 84 11.33 -4.73 -36.54
N GLY A 85 12.34 -5.35 -37.17
CA GLY A 85 13.53 -4.63 -37.63
C GLY A 85 14.40 -4.13 -36.46
N ASP A 86 15.29 -3.16 -36.71
CA ASP A 86 16.12 -2.54 -35.66
C ASP A 86 15.47 -1.22 -35.16
N PRO A 87 15.10 -1.13 -33.85
CA PRO A 87 14.53 0.05 -33.23
C PRO A 87 15.30 1.36 -33.42
N LEU A 88 16.61 1.30 -33.68
CA LEU A 88 17.44 2.48 -33.93
C LEU A 88 16.89 3.32 -35.11
N TYR A 89 16.35 2.65 -36.13
CA TYR A 89 15.88 3.28 -37.37
C TYR A 89 14.39 3.62 -37.38
N TYR A 90 13.68 3.43 -36.27
CA TYR A 90 12.27 3.74 -36.21
C TYR A 90 12.00 5.23 -36.39
N SER A 91 10.98 5.54 -37.20
CA SER A 91 10.28 6.82 -37.11
C SER A 91 9.51 6.92 -35.79
N HIS A 92 9.07 8.12 -35.40
CA HIS A 92 8.30 8.29 -34.16
C HIS A 92 7.00 7.46 -34.15
N SER A 93 6.29 7.40 -35.28
CA SER A 93 5.07 6.59 -35.40
C SER A 93 5.35 5.10 -35.30
N GLN A 94 6.44 4.63 -35.93
CA GLN A 94 6.89 3.24 -35.86
C GLN A 94 7.32 2.85 -34.44
N LEU A 95 7.97 3.76 -33.71
CA LEU A 95 8.36 3.53 -32.32
C LEU A 95 7.12 3.26 -31.45
N VAL A 96 6.10 4.11 -31.57
CA VAL A 96 4.86 3.99 -30.79
C VAL A 96 4.11 2.71 -31.16
N SER A 97 3.89 2.47 -32.46
CA SER A 97 3.13 1.30 -32.91
C SER A 97 3.83 -0.01 -32.53
N SER A 98 5.17 -0.06 -32.64
CA SER A 98 5.97 -1.23 -32.26
C SER A 98 5.95 -1.45 -30.75
N CYS A 99 6.05 -0.39 -29.93
CA CYS A 99 5.93 -0.51 -28.47
C CYS A 99 4.57 -1.08 -28.07
N VAL A 100 3.49 -0.52 -28.62
CA VAL A 100 2.11 -0.94 -28.30
C VAL A 100 1.88 -2.39 -28.73
N SER A 101 2.20 -2.74 -29.97
CA SER A 101 2.06 -4.10 -30.50
C SER A 101 2.90 -5.11 -29.71
N ALA A 102 4.19 -4.87 -29.51
CA ALA A 102 5.06 -5.77 -28.75
C ALA A 102 4.59 -5.95 -27.30
N SER A 103 4.09 -4.89 -26.67
CA SER A 103 3.53 -4.96 -25.31
C SER A 103 2.18 -5.68 -25.24
N SER A 104 1.35 -5.63 -26.29
CA SER A 104 0.10 -6.39 -26.36
C SER A 104 0.34 -7.89 -26.54
N GLU A 105 1.43 -8.26 -27.21
CA GLU A 105 1.84 -9.65 -27.40
C GLU A 105 2.68 -10.20 -26.24
N ASN A 106 2.87 -9.42 -25.17
CA ASN A 106 3.69 -9.76 -23.99
C ASN A 106 5.12 -10.20 -24.38
N MET A 107 5.71 -9.52 -25.35
CA MET A 107 7.09 -9.76 -25.77
C MET A 107 8.07 -9.29 -24.69
N CYS A 108 8.97 -10.17 -24.23
CA CYS A 108 9.81 -9.93 -23.05
C CYS A 108 11.33 -9.95 -23.33
N ASP A 109 11.76 -9.95 -24.60
CA ASP A 109 13.20 -9.95 -24.91
C ASP A 109 13.90 -8.68 -24.39
N SER A 110 14.93 -8.90 -23.57
CA SER A 110 15.63 -7.82 -22.89
C SER A 110 16.46 -6.93 -23.82
N TYR A 111 16.92 -7.44 -24.97
CA TYR A 111 17.71 -6.67 -25.93
C TYR A 111 16.83 -5.75 -26.77
N PHE A 112 15.67 -6.24 -27.21
CA PHE A 112 14.66 -5.42 -27.88
C PHE A 112 14.24 -4.22 -27.03
N TRP A 113 13.79 -4.46 -25.79
CA TRP A 113 13.34 -3.36 -24.92
C TRP A 113 14.46 -2.41 -24.52
N LYS A 114 15.70 -2.90 -24.42
CA LYS A 114 16.86 -2.02 -24.24
C LYS A 114 17.02 -1.04 -25.40
N GLN A 115 16.93 -1.53 -26.64
CA GLN A 115 17.08 -0.70 -27.84
C GLN A 115 15.91 0.29 -27.97
N ILE A 116 14.69 -0.13 -27.65
CA ILE A 116 13.52 0.75 -27.54
C ILE A 116 13.78 1.87 -26.52
N CYS A 117 14.24 1.53 -25.31
CA CYS A 117 14.53 2.53 -24.28
C CYS A 117 15.63 3.52 -24.72
N GLU A 118 16.68 3.08 -25.41
CA GLU A 118 17.67 3.98 -25.99
C GLU A 118 17.07 4.90 -27.06
N LYS A 119 16.23 4.35 -27.95
CA LYS A 119 15.55 5.16 -28.97
C LYS A 119 14.64 6.22 -28.34
N ILE A 120 13.89 5.86 -27.28
CA ILE A 120 13.08 6.81 -26.52
C ILE A 120 13.95 7.93 -25.94
N ARG A 121 15.14 7.61 -25.37
CA ARG A 121 16.06 8.66 -24.87
C ARG A 121 16.48 9.62 -25.95
N GLU A 122 16.70 9.15 -27.18
CA GLU A 122 17.15 9.98 -28.30
C GLU A 122 16.07 10.92 -28.84
N VAL A 123 14.80 10.50 -28.82
CA VAL A 123 13.68 11.24 -29.44
C VAL A 123 12.75 11.94 -28.44
N ARG A 124 13.06 11.85 -27.13
CA ARG A 124 12.17 12.29 -26.04
C ARG A 124 11.71 13.75 -26.12
N ASP A 125 12.53 14.61 -26.72
CA ASP A 125 12.32 16.06 -26.85
C ASP A 125 11.51 16.44 -28.10
N VAL A 126 11.30 15.49 -29.03
CA VAL A 126 10.58 15.72 -30.30
C VAL A 126 9.28 14.93 -30.38
N ILE A 127 9.16 13.82 -29.66
CA ILE A 127 7.93 13.02 -29.62
C ILE A 127 6.82 13.74 -28.83
N SER A 128 5.56 13.55 -29.24
CA SER A 128 4.41 14.09 -28.50
C SER A 128 4.33 13.47 -27.10
N ILE A 129 3.88 14.24 -26.10
CA ILE A 129 3.83 13.75 -24.72
C ILE A 129 2.88 12.56 -24.53
N SER A 130 1.78 12.52 -25.30
CA SER A 130 0.83 11.40 -25.31
C SER A 130 1.47 10.14 -25.89
N ASP A 131 2.26 10.27 -26.95
CA ASP A 131 2.95 9.14 -27.56
C ASP A 131 4.13 8.66 -26.72
N LEU A 132 4.84 9.58 -26.06
CA LEU A 132 5.85 9.25 -25.08
C LEU A 132 5.25 8.44 -23.92
N LEU A 133 4.07 8.85 -23.41
CA LEU A 133 3.34 8.12 -22.38
C LEU A 133 2.98 6.69 -22.82
N LYS A 134 2.49 6.50 -24.04
CA LYS A 134 2.21 5.16 -24.59
C LYS A 134 3.47 4.29 -24.62
N CYS A 135 4.60 4.83 -25.07
CA CYS A 135 5.87 4.11 -25.11
C CYS A 135 6.32 3.68 -23.70
N VAL A 136 6.30 4.57 -22.71
CA VAL A 136 6.70 4.20 -21.34
C VAL A 136 5.71 3.28 -20.64
N SER A 137 4.42 3.41 -20.92
CA SER A 137 3.37 2.47 -20.48
C SER A 137 3.63 1.08 -21.04
N SER A 138 3.95 0.96 -22.34
CA SER A 138 4.35 -0.32 -22.96
C SER A 138 5.57 -0.96 -22.30
N VAL A 139 6.61 -0.17 -21.98
CA VAL A 139 7.81 -0.64 -21.26
C VAL A 139 7.45 -1.18 -19.87
N VAL A 140 6.57 -0.48 -19.15
CA VAL A 140 6.08 -0.88 -17.83
C VAL A 140 5.20 -2.13 -17.90
N LYS A 141 4.35 -2.23 -18.92
CA LYS A 141 3.42 -3.34 -19.14
C LYS A 141 4.14 -4.68 -19.30
N VAL A 142 5.28 -4.70 -20.01
CA VAL A 142 6.14 -5.89 -20.15
C VAL A 142 7.10 -6.10 -18.98
N ASN A 143 7.01 -5.28 -17.94
CA ASN A 143 7.88 -5.33 -16.76
C ASN A 143 9.38 -5.17 -17.08
N TYR A 144 9.71 -4.38 -18.11
CA TYR A 144 11.10 -4.03 -18.40
C TYR A 144 11.54 -2.87 -17.48
N TYR A 145 12.71 -3.03 -16.84
CA TYR A 145 13.14 -2.15 -15.76
C TYR A 145 14.22 -1.17 -16.20
N ASP A 146 13.91 0.13 -16.20
CA ASP A 146 14.84 1.18 -16.61
C ASP A 146 14.63 2.48 -15.82
N ARG A 147 15.17 2.54 -14.60
CA ARG A 147 15.04 3.74 -13.74
C ARG A 147 15.63 5.00 -14.37
N ASP A 148 16.72 4.86 -15.11
CA ASP A 148 17.47 6.01 -15.63
C ASP A 148 16.71 6.67 -16.78
N LEU A 149 15.99 5.90 -17.60
CA LEU A 149 15.04 6.45 -18.56
C LEU A 149 14.00 7.34 -17.86
N PHE A 150 13.30 6.80 -16.86
CA PHE A 150 12.23 7.51 -16.15
C PHE A 150 12.73 8.77 -15.42
N ARG A 151 13.96 8.77 -14.89
CA ARG A 151 14.57 9.99 -14.33
C ARG A 151 14.72 11.08 -15.38
N VAL A 152 15.22 10.73 -16.57
CA VAL A 152 15.44 11.68 -17.67
C VAL A 152 14.12 12.21 -18.23
N LEU A 153 13.11 11.35 -18.36
CA LEU A 153 11.80 11.74 -18.91
C LEU A 153 10.98 12.64 -17.99
N SER A 154 11.30 12.70 -16.69
CA SER A 154 10.52 13.49 -15.73
C SER A 154 10.42 14.96 -16.11
N ARG A 155 11.47 15.53 -16.70
CA ARG A 155 11.46 16.90 -17.22
C ARG A 155 10.42 17.10 -18.32
N GLU A 156 10.39 16.21 -19.32
CA GLU A 156 9.48 16.33 -20.46
C GLU A 156 8.01 16.29 -20.00
N PHE A 157 7.70 15.42 -19.03
CA PHE A 157 6.36 15.34 -18.44
C PHE A 157 6.02 16.53 -17.52
N VAL A 158 7.00 17.16 -16.88
CA VAL A 158 6.79 18.38 -16.09
C VAL A 158 6.49 19.57 -17.00
N ASP A 159 7.28 19.75 -18.06
CA ASP A 159 7.16 20.88 -18.99
C ASP A 159 5.82 20.84 -19.73
N ASP A 160 5.39 19.65 -20.16
CA ASP A 160 4.12 19.42 -20.85
C ASP A 160 3.00 18.89 -19.94
N ALA A 161 3.14 19.05 -18.63
CA ALA A 161 2.19 18.56 -17.64
C ALA A 161 0.77 19.08 -17.83
N LYS A 162 0.53 20.13 -18.61
CA LYS A 162 -0.80 20.72 -18.92
C LYS A 162 -1.54 20.02 -20.07
N LYS A 163 -0.86 19.19 -20.87
CA LYS A 163 -1.44 18.53 -22.06
C LYS A 163 -2.10 17.18 -21.75
N LEU A 164 -1.79 16.58 -20.60
CA LEU A 164 -2.27 15.25 -20.20
C LEU A 164 -3.74 15.27 -19.73
N SER A 165 -4.55 14.24 -19.95
CA SER A 165 -5.84 14.11 -19.24
C SER A 165 -5.65 13.60 -17.80
N LEU A 166 -6.73 13.45 -17.02
CA LEU A 166 -6.65 12.77 -15.71
C LEU A 166 -6.29 11.28 -15.89
N GLU A 167 -6.79 10.65 -16.94
CA GLU A 167 -6.45 9.27 -17.31
C GLU A 167 -4.95 9.16 -17.63
N ASP A 168 -4.42 10.08 -18.43
CA ASP A 168 -2.99 10.11 -18.77
C ASP A 168 -2.12 10.34 -17.52
N ILE A 169 -2.56 11.21 -16.61
CA ILE A 169 -1.88 11.46 -15.34
C ILE A 169 -1.88 10.20 -14.47
N ALA A 170 -3.00 9.49 -14.38
CA ALA A 170 -3.09 8.24 -13.62
C ALA A 170 -2.14 7.16 -14.19
N GLU A 171 -2.09 7.04 -15.52
CA GLU A 171 -1.18 6.12 -16.22
C GLU A 171 0.29 6.50 -16.04
N LEU A 172 0.62 7.79 -16.11
CA LEU A 172 1.97 8.31 -15.89
C LEU A 172 2.45 8.00 -14.46
N LEU A 173 1.64 8.32 -13.45
CA LEU A 173 1.96 8.02 -12.06
C LEU A 173 2.08 6.51 -11.82
N HIS A 174 1.23 5.69 -12.47
CA HIS A 174 1.40 4.25 -12.47
C HIS A 174 2.77 3.84 -13.01
N CYS A 175 3.20 4.38 -14.15
CA CYS A 175 4.50 4.05 -14.72
C CYS A 175 5.68 4.37 -13.77
N TYR A 176 5.66 5.54 -13.13
CA TYR A 176 6.70 5.92 -12.15
C TYR A 176 6.65 5.06 -10.89
N TYR A 177 5.45 4.73 -10.41
CA TYR A 177 5.24 3.80 -9.29
C TYR A 177 5.84 2.43 -9.60
N ARG A 178 5.56 1.89 -10.79
CA ARG A 178 6.04 0.57 -11.24
C ARG A 178 7.55 0.52 -11.36
N GLN A 179 8.16 1.61 -11.82
CA GLN A 179 9.61 1.72 -11.94
C GLN A 179 10.31 2.08 -10.62
N ASN A 180 9.55 2.39 -9.57
CA ASN A 180 10.05 2.87 -8.28
C ASN A 180 10.99 4.07 -8.46
N VAL A 181 10.52 5.07 -9.23
CA VAL A 181 11.23 6.33 -9.47
C VAL A 181 10.40 7.46 -8.87
N TYR A 182 10.99 8.19 -7.93
CA TYR A 182 10.41 9.39 -7.36
C TYR A 182 11.03 10.62 -8.02
N SER A 183 10.18 11.53 -8.51
CA SER A 183 10.57 12.85 -9.00
C SER A 183 9.71 13.90 -8.31
N CYS A 184 10.33 14.66 -7.40
CA CYS A 184 9.68 15.75 -6.66
C CYS A 184 8.94 16.71 -7.59
N ASP A 185 9.61 17.19 -8.64
CA ASP A 185 9.06 18.19 -9.56
C ASP A 185 7.84 17.65 -10.32
N LEU A 186 7.90 16.38 -10.73
CA LEU A 186 6.78 15.72 -11.40
C LEU A 186 5.58 15.58 -10.48
N ILE A 187 5.78 15.05 -9.26
CA ILE A 187 4.70 14.85 -8.30
C ILE A 187 4.07 16.19 -7.90
N ASN A 188 4.88 17.22 -7.69
CA ASN A 188 4.38 18.56 -7.36
C ASN A 188 3.63 19.22 -8.52
N SER A 189 4.15 19.12 -9.75
CA SER A 189 3.50 19.67 -10.95
C SER A 189 2.15 19.01 -11.21
N ILE A 190 2.12 17.67 -11.18
CA ILE A 190 0.89 16.88 -11.34
C ILE A 190 -0.09 17.16 -10.20
N GLY A 191 0.38 17.13 -8.96
CA GLY A 191 -0.46 17.37 -7.78
C GLY A 191 -1.12 18.75 -7.81
N LYS A 192 -0.36 19.81 -8.14
CA LYS A 192 -0.90 21.16 -8.33
C LYS A 192 -1.92 21.21 -9.46
N ARG A 193 -1.64 20.56 -10.59
CA ARG A 193 -2.57 20.51 -11.72
C ARG A 193 -3.90 19.84 -11.37
N VAL A 194 -3.85 18.66 -10.77
CA VAL A 194 -5.05 17.90 -10.37
C VAL A 194 -5.86 18.71 -9.37
N THR A 195 -5.19 19.30 -8.37
CA THR A 195 -5.84 20.19 -7.38
C THR A 195 -6.59 21.34 -8.05
N LEU A 196 -5.93 22.07 -8.96
CA LEU A 196 -6.56 23.18 -9.69
C LEU A 196 -7.73 22.72 -10.57
N SER A 197 -7.63 21.53 -11.18
CA SER A 197 -8.72 20.95 -11.98
C SER A 197 -9.95 20.66 -11.11
N LEU A 198 -9.75 20.06 -9.93
CA LEU A 198 -10.82 19.74 -9.00
C LEU A 198 -11.48 21.00 -8.44
N ILE A 199 -10.69 22.02 -8.06
CA ILE A 199 -11.22 23.28 -7.55
C ILE A 199 -12.11 23.97 -8.60
N LYS A 200 -11.65 24.04 -9.86
CA LYS A 200 -12.45 24.62 -10.96
C LYS A 200 -13.78 23.91 -11.15
N GLU A 201 -13.78 22.58 -11.10
CA GLU A 201 -15.00 21.79 -11.23
C GLU A 201 -15.96 22.02 -10.05
N LEU A 202 -15.41 22.05 -8.82
CA LEU A 202 -16.19 22.32 -7.62
C LEU A 202 -16.79 23.74 -7.61
N GLN A 203 -16.15 24.71 -8.26
CA GLN A 203 -16.67 26.07 -8.42
C GLN A 203 -17.75 26.16 -9.51
N ARG A 204 -17.53 25.54 -10.67
CA ARG A 204 -18.50 25.51 -11.79
C ARG A 204 -19.84 24.91 -11.37
N THR A 205 -19.80 23.82 -10.61
CA THR A 205 -20.99 23.15 -10.08
C THR A 205 -21.76 23.98 -9.04
N VAL A 206 -21.10 24.93 -8.37
CA VAL A 206 -21.78 25.86 -7.44
C VAL A 206 -22.49 26.98 -8.20
N SER A 207 -21.89 27.52 -9.26
CA SER A 207 -22.51 28.54 -10.10
C SER A 207 -23.75 28.01 -10.84
N GLU A 208 -23.70 26.80 -11.39
CA GLU A 208 -24.84 26.19 -12.12
C GLU A 208 -26.06 25.93 -11.20
N ASN A 209 -25.83 25.64 -9.91
CA ASN A 209 -26.92 25.49 -8.92
C ASN A 209 -27.50 26.83 -8.43
N SER A 210 -26.79 27.95 -8.64
CA SER A 210 -27.23 29.27 -8.20
C SER A 210 -28.11 30.01 -9.22
N GLU A 211 -28.08 29.61 -10.49
CA GLU A 211 -28.78 30.30 -11.59
C GLU A 211 -30.16 29.71 -11.96
N SER A 212 -30.68 28.71 -11.24
CA SER A 212 -32.04 28.21 -11.46
C SER A 212 -33.11 29.01 -10.69
N GLU A 213 -33.67 30.04 -11.35
CA GLU A 213 -34.97 30.73 -11.14
C GLU A 213 -35.22 31.62 -9.88
N PRO A 214 -36.05 32.68 -10.00
CA PRO A 214 -36.29 33.65 -8.93
C PRO A 214 -37.12 33.04 -7.79
N ARG A 215 -36.57 33.15 -6.58
CA ARG A 215 -37.00 32.47 -5.36
C ARG A 215 -38.31 33.04 -4.79
N GLY A 216 -39.41 32.30 -4.94
CA GLY A 216 -40.58 32.42 -4.06
C GLY A 216 -40.35 31.75 -2.69
N VAL A 217 -41.22 32.01 -1.71
CA VAL A 217 -41.15 31.48 -0.32
C VAL A 217 -41.05 29.93 -0.27
N LEU A 218 -41.62 29.24 -1.27
CA LEU A 218 -41.50 27.78 -1.44
C LEU A 218 -40.10 27.29 -1.86
N GLY A 219 -39.28 28.14 -2.49
CA GLY A 219 -37.89 27.82 -2.82
C GLY A 219 -37.00 27.70 -1.58
N LYS A 220 -37.25 28.54 -0.57
CA LYS A 220 -36.53 28.49 0.72
C LYS A 220 -36.82 27.21 1.52
N ILE A 221 -37.97 26.56 1.29
CA ILE A 221 -38.32 25.29 1.95
C ILE A 221 -37.66 24.10 1.23
N LYS A 222 -37.40 24.21 -0.08
CA LYS A 222 -36.64 23.19 -0.83
C LYS A 222 -35.15 23.17 -0.48
N ASP A 223 -34.56 24.32 -0.10
CA ASP A 223 -33.16 24.39 0.34
C ASP A 223 -32.92 23.76 1.73
N ILE A 224 -33.98 23.48 2.50
CA ILE A 224 -33.90 22.80 3.81
C ILE A 224 -33.95 21.27 3.65
N ILE A 225 -34.35 20.77 2.48
CA ILE A 225 -34.30 19.35 2.15
C ILE A 225 -33.03 19.13 1.32
N PRO A 226 -32.02 18.38 1.81
CA PRO A 226 -30.86 18.01 1.00
C PRO A 226 -31.31 17.08 -0.12
N GLY A 227 -31.83 17.67 -1.19
CA GLY A 227 -32.23 16.97 -2.39
C GLY A 227 -30.97 16.51 -3.11
N ASN A 228 -30.72 15.20 -3.10
CA ASN A 228 -29.81 14.47 -3.96
C ASN A 228 -30.09 14.75 -5.45
N ARG A 229 -29.76 15.94 -5.95
CA ARG A 229 -29.59 16.13 -7.39
C ARG A 229 -28.20 15.56 -7.73
N PRO A 230 -28.11 14.49 -8.53
CA PRO A 230 -26.82 13.96 -8.93
C PRO A 230 -26.08 15.04 -9.72
N VAL A 231 -25.05 15.61 -9.12
CA VAL A 231 -24.16 16.53 -9.81
C VAL A 231 -23.45 15.73 -10.90
N LYS A 232 -23.67 16.13 -12.16
CA LYS A 232 -22.99 15.53 -13.30
C LYS A 232 -21.57 16.06 -13.31
N VAL A 233 -20.62 15.20 -12.95
CA VAL A 233 -19.19 15.52 -12.98
C VAL A 233 -18.66 15.15 -14.37
N ASP A 234 -17.91 16.04 -15.01
CA ASP A 234 -17.39 15.83 -16.37
C ASP A 234 -16.18 14.87 -16.42
N PHE A 235 -15.83 14.18 -15.32
CA PHE A 235 -14.68 13.27 -15.24
C PHE A 235 -14.98 11.92 -14.59
N SER A 236 -14.23 10.88 -14.98
CA SER A 236 -14.29 9.54 -14.39
C SER A 236 -13.65 9.50 -13.01
N PHE A 237 -14.29 8.83 -12.04
CA PHE A 237 -13.75 8.72 -10.67
C PHE A 237 -12.54 7.77 -10.57
N ARG A 238 -12.44 6.76 -11.43
CA ARG A 238 -11.35 5.76 -11.39
C ARG A 238 -9.95 6.36 -11.61
N PRO A 239 -9.71 7.25 -12.59
CA PRO A 239 -8.44 7.97 -12.68
C PRO A 239 -8.11 8.74 -11.40
N LEU A 240 -9.10 9.39 -10.79
CA LEU A 240 -8.88 10.18 -9.58
C LEU A 240 -8.50 9.29 -8.38
N THR A 241 -9.13 8.11 -8.20
CA THR A 241 -8.73 7.17 -7.13
C THR A 241 -7.31 6.66 -7.32
N LYS A 242 -6.90 6.36 -8.57
CA LYS A 242 -5.53 5.98 -8.92
C LYS A 242 -4.53 7.09 -8.61
N ILE A 243 -4.83 8.32 -9.02
CA ILE A 243 -3.98 9.49 -8.73
C ILE A 243 -3.81 9.64 -7.22
N LEU A 244 -4.89 9.57 -6.47
CA LEU A 244 -4.87 9.72 -5.01
C LEU A 244 -4.01 8.65 -4.33
N ASN A 245 -4.13 7.39 -4.77
CA ASN A 245 -3.27 6.29 -4.32
C ASN A 245 -1.79 6.59 -4.58
N TYR A 246 -1.42 7.04 -5.79
CA TYR A 246 -0.04 7.33 -6.12
C TYR A 246 0.49 8.58 -5.41
N CYS A 247 -0.31 9.64 -5.29
CA CYS A 247 0.04 10.82 -4.49
C CYS A 247 0.33 10.42 -3.03
N HIS A 248 -0.50 9.56 -2.45
CA HIS A 248 -0.26 9.02 -1.11
C HIS A 248 1.00 8.16 -1.06
N TYR A 249 1.22 7.27 -2.03
CA TYR A 249 2.43 6.44 -2.13
C TYR A 249 3.71 7.28 -2.18
N PHE A 250 3.71 8.38 -2.93
CA PHE A 250 4.84 9.28 -3.09
C PHE A 250 4.96 10.33 -1.98
N GLY A 251 4.08 10.32 -0.98
CA GLY A 251 4.10 11.26 0.13
C GLY A 251 3.82 12.71 -0.28
N TYR A 252 2.90 12.93 -1.24
CA TYR A 252 2.51 14.28 -1.64
C TYR A 252 1.60 14.94 -0.59
N GLU A 253 2.14 15.88 0.17
CA GLU A 253 1.46 16.54 1.29
C GLU A 253 0.87 17.90 0.87
N ASN A 254 -0.21 17.89 0.08
CA ASN A 254 -0.96 19.12 -0.26
C ASN A 254 -2.41 19.04 0.27
N PRO A 255 -2.75 19.81 1.32
CA PRO A 255 -4.09 19.80 1.91
C PRO A 255 -5.21 20.16 0.94
N ASP A 256 -4.96 21.10 0.01
CA ASP A 256 -5.96 21.54 -0.96
C ASP A 256 -6.40 20.39 -1.87
N LEU A 257 -5.48 19.47 -2.21
CA LEU A 257 -5.82 18.26 -2.97
C LEU A 257 -6.80 17.40 -2.19
N TYR A 258 -6.43 17.00 -0.96
CA TYR A 258 -7.23 16.08 -0.15
C TYR A 258 -8.58 16.68 0.24
N LEU A 259 -8.63 17.98 0.56
CA LEU A 259 -9.88 18.70 0.83
C LEU A 259 -10.77 18.78 -0.41
N SER A 260 -10.20 19.03 -1.59
CA SER A 260 -10.97 19.06 -2.83
C SER A 260 -11.53 17.68 -3.16
N VAL A 261 -10.73 16.62 -3.00
CA VAL A 261 -11.19 15.24 -3.18
C VAL A 261 -12.26 14.88 -2.15
N ALA A 262 -12.12 15.26 -0.88
CA ALA A 262 -13.15 15.03 0.14
C ALA A 262 -14.47 15.72 -0.21
N LYS A 263 -14.43 16.98 -0.68
CA LYS A 263 -15.62 17.70 -1.17
C LYS A 263 -16.24 17.01 -2.38
N THR A 264 -15.43 16.55 -3.34
CA THR A 264 -15.91 15.76 -4.48
C THR A 264 -16.56 14.45 -4.02
N PHE A 265 -15.94 13.75 -3.06
CA PHE A 265 -16.48 12.52 -2.48
C PHE A 265 -17.86 12.75 -1.86
N LEU A 266 -17.99 13.76 -0.98
CA LEU A 266 -19.26 14.07 -0.32
C LEU A 266 -20.37 14.46 -1.30
N ARG A 267 -20.03 15.22 -2.35
CA ARG A 267 -21.00 15.67 -3.38
C ARG A 267 -21.42 14.56 -4.34
N CYS A 268 -20.55 13.59 -4.60
CA CYS A 268 -20.71 12.66 -5.72
C CYS A 268 -20.72 11.18 -5.31
N SER A 269 -20.66 10.87 -4.01
CA SER A 269 -20.64 9.50 -3.46
C SER A 269 -21.74 8.60 -4.02
N SER A 270 -22.95 9.14 -4.23
CA SER A 270 -24.10 8.44 -4.81
C SER A 270 -23.87 7.97 -6.25
N ASN A 271 -23.02 8.68 -7.00
CA ASN A 271 -22.72 8.40 -8.41
C ASN A 271 -21.46 7.54 -8.59
N MET A 272 -20.71 7.29 -7.50
CA MET A 272 -19.54 6.42 -7.52
C MET A 272 -19.96 4.96 -7.39
N ASP A 273 -19.33 4.09 -8.18
CA ASP A 273 -19.38 2.66 -7.91
C ASP A 273 -18.75 2.35 -6.53
N PHE A 274 -19.17 1.23 -5.94
CA PHE A 274 -18.77 0.85 -4.57
C PHE A 274 -17.24 0.82 -4.38
N VAL A 275 -16.52 0.32 -5.39
CA VAL A 275 -15.06 0.19 -5.33
C VAL A 275 -14.42 1.56 -5.37
N SER A 276 -14.77 2.41 -6.34
CA SER A 276 -14.24 3.76 -6.44
C SER A 276 -14.53 4.58 -5.17
N ARG A 277 -15.70 4.39 -4.57
CA ARG A 277 -16.06 5.01 -3.29
C ARG A 277 -15.13 4.56 -2.16
N LEU A 278 -14.95 3.25 -1.97
CA LEU A 278 -14.03 2.73 -0.95
C LEU A 278 -12.58 3.16 -1.20
N GLU A 279 -12.10 3.05 -2.44
CA GLU A 279 -10.74 3.45 -2.82
C GLU A 279 -10.48 4.91 -2.49
N MET A 280 -11.37 5.81 -2.90
CA MET A 280 -11.25 7.24 -2.62
C MET A 280 -11.23 7.47 -1.11
N PHE A 281 -12.18 6.87 -0.37
CA PHE A 281 -12.26 7.00 1.07
C PHE A 281 -10.96 6.59 1.77
N THR A 282 -10.31 5.49 1.35
CA THR A 282 -9.10 4.96 2.00
C THR A 282 -7.96 5.97 2.15
N TYR A 283 -7.88 6.96 1.26
CA TYR A 283 -6.80 7.95 1.22
C TYR A 283 -7.20 9.34 1.77
N LEU A 284 -8.45 9.53 2.22
CA LEU A 284 -8.92 10.77 2.84
C LEU A 284 -8.51 10.84 4.31
N ASP A 285 -7.23 11.16 4.55
CA ASP A 285 -6.64 11.27 5.89
C ASP A 285 -6.87 12.66 6.51
N PRO A 286 -7.50 12.75 7.71
CA PRO A 286 -7.64 14.02 8.43
C PRO A 286 -6.30 14.75 8.64
N LYS A 287 -5.19 14.01 8.82
CA LYS A 287 -3.85 14.62 8.99
C LYS A 287 -3.33 15.30 7.73
N LEU A 288 -3.75 14.84 6.55
CA LEU A 288 -3.37 15.43 5.27
C LEU A 288 -4.33 16.55 4.86
N MET A 289 -5.61 16.45 5.25
CA MET A 289 -6.62 17.48 5.02
C MET A 289 -6.46 18.69 5.94
N PHE A 290 -6.07 18.45 7.20
CA PHE A 290 -5.99 19.45 8.27
C PHE A 290 -4.64 19.34 8.98
N PRO A 291 -3.52 19.74 8.35
CA PRO A 291 -2.21 19.69 8.99
C PRO A 291 -2.14 20.66 10.17
N ASP A 292 -1.43 20.25 11.23
CA ASP A 292 -1.15 21.10 12.39
C ASP A 292 -0.40 22.37 11.94
N SER A 293 -0.80 23.53 12.48
CA SER A 293 -0.57 24.89 11.98
C SER A 293 0.89 25.36 11.83
N GLU A 294 1.90 24.52 12.10
CA GLU A 294 3.32 24.92 12.08
C GLU A 294 4.02 24.70 10.73
N LYS A 295 3.38 24.05 9.74
CA LYS A 295 4.01 23.72 8.43
C LYS A 295 3.32 24.30 7.19
N SER A 296 2.33 25.19 7.33
CA SER A 296 1.55 25.70 6.21
C SER A 296 2.20 26.88 5.48
N SER A 297 3.32 26.68 4.80
CA SER A 297 4.00 27.75 4.04
C SER A 297 3.90 27.67 2.52
N GLU A 298 2.99 26.88 1.94
CA GLU A 298 2.67 26.94 0.49
C GLU A 298 1.20 26.55 0.19
N SER A 299 0.20 27.34 0.61
CA SER A 299 -1.16 27.21 0.09
C SER A 299 -1.28 27.99 -1.23
N VAL A 300 -1.67 27.33 -2.32
CA VAL A 300 -1.67 27.94 -3.67
C VAL A 300 -2.97 28.70 -3.95
N VAL A 301 -4.07 28.45 -3.23
CA VAL A 301 -5.37 29.11 -3.48
C VAL A 301 -6.16 29.31 -2.18
N SER A 302 -6.98 30.36 -2.16
CA SER A 302 -7.89 30.84 -1.10
C SER A 302 -8.95 29.87 -0.55
N VAL A 303 -8.85 28.56 -0.80
CA VAL A 303 -9.78 27.56 -0.25
C VAL A 303 -9.57 27.36 1.26
N SER A 304 -8.37 27.66 1.78
CA SER A 304 -8.03 27.45 3.19
C SER A 304 -8.51 28.55 4.15
N LYS A 305 -8.80 29.77 3.67
CA LYS A 305 -9.10 30.91 4.57
C LYS A 305 -10.55 31.00 5.05
N GLU A 306 -11.52 30.43 4.31
CA GLU A 306 -12.94 30.39 4.72
C GLU A 306 -13.32 29.12 5.49
N TYR A 307 -12.43 28.12 5.55
CA TYR A 307 -12.73 26.77 6.05
C TYR A 307 -11.69 26.26 7.06
N SER A 308 -11.12 27.18 7.86
CA SER A 308 -10.14 26.85 8.90
C SER A 308 -10.79 26.92 10.28
N GLY A 309 -11.21 25.78 10.81
CA GLY A 309 -11.70 25.66 12.18
C GLY A 309 -11.80 24.19 12.61
N PRO A 310 -11.56 23.88 13.90
CA PRO A 310 -11.66 22.51 14.41
C PRO A 310 -13.07 21.91 14.22
N ASP A 311 -14.10 22.75 14.25
CA ASP A 311 -15.49 22.33 14.05
C ASP A 311 -15.76 21.91 12.59
N PHE A 312 -15.24 22.66 11.61
CA PHE A 312 -15.35 22.28 10.20
C PHE A 312 -14.65 20.95 9.90
N ALA A 313 -13.46 20.75 10.49
CA ALA A 313 -12.72 19.50 10.32
C ALA A 313 -13.48 18.30 10.90
N ARG A 314 -14.10 18.48 12.08
CA ARG A 314 -14.96 17.47 12.70
C ARG A 314 -16.21 17.19 11.86
N ASP A 315 -16.89 18.21 11.38
CA ASP A 315 -18.10 18.07 10.55
C ASP A 315 -17.79 17.33 9.25
N MET A 316 -16.70 17.69 8.57
CA MET A 316 -16.28 17.02 7.33
C MET A 316 -15.95 15.55 7.58
N VAL A 317 -15.18 15.24 8.63
CA VAL A 317 -14.82 13.85 8.95
C VAL A 317 -16.07 13.05 9.37
N SER A 318 -17.02 13.65 10.09
CA SER A 318 -18.28 13.00 10.42
C SER A 318 -19.09 12.67 9.16
N GLN A 319 -19.24 13.63 8.24
CA GLN A 319 -19.91 13.40 6.97
C GLN A 319 -19.21 12.30 6.16
N LEU A 320 -17.87 12.30 6.10
CA LEU A 320 -17.13 11.24 5.39
C LEU A 320 -17.45 9.85 5.95
N LEU A 321 -17.61 9.70 7.27
CA LEU A 321 -18.00 8.43 7.89
C LEU A 321 -19.43 8.03 7.54
N ASP A 322 -20.35 8.99 7.46
CA ASP A 322 -21.78 8.73 7.20
C ASP A 322 -22.04 8.37 5.72
N TYR A 323 -21.20 8.85 4.80
CA TYR A 323 -21.31 8.56 3.35
C TYR A 323 -20.63 7.25 2.91
N VAL A 324 -19.93 6.55 3.81
CA VAL A 324 -19.46 5.18 3.55
C VAL A 324 -20.61 4.20 3.78
N ASP A 325 -21.53 4.16 2.82
CA ASP A 325 -22.67 3.25 2.84
C ASP A 325 -22.26 1.84 2.37
N LEU A 326 -22.46 0.85 3.24
CA LEU A 326 -22.21 -0.58 3.01
C LEU A 326 -23.50 -1.42 2.98
N THR A 327 -24.68 -0.77 2.99
CA THR A 327 -25.98 -1.46 3.11
C THR A 327 -26.32 -2.32 1.89
N ASN A 328 -25.79 -1.98 0.71
CA ASN A 328 -25.95 -2.79 -0.49
C ASN A 328 -24.79 -3.76 -0.62
N VAL A 329 -25.11 -5.06 -0.66
CA VAL A 329 -24.15 -6.15 -0.90
C VAL A 329 -23.45 -5.90 -2.24
N PRO A 330 -22.17 -5.52 -2.25
CA PRO A 330 -21.54 -5.02 -3.46
C PRO A 330 -20.97 -6.17 -4.28
N ASP A 331 -21.07 -6.05 -5.60
CA ASP A 331 -20.29 -6.84 -6.53
C ASP A 331 -18.85 -6.31 -6.53
N LEU A 332 -17.95 -7.05 -5.89
CA LEU A 332 -16.53 -6.71 -5.75
C LEU A 332 -15.74 -7.12 -7.00
N TYR A 333 -16.11 -6.59 -8.16
CA TYR A 333 -15.33 -6.73 -9.39
C TYR A 333 -14.50 -5.47 -9.62
N HIS A 334 -13.25 -5.48 -9.16
CA HIS A 334 -12.29 -4.40 -9.44
C HIS A 334 -10.99 -4.89 -10.04
N GLU A 335 -10.21 -3.94 -10.55
CA GLU A 335 -8.89 -4.21 -11.10
C GLU A 335 -8.01 -4.95 -10.08
N ASN A 336 -7.26 -5.93 -10.58
CA ASN A 336 -6.36 -6.72 -9.75
C ASN A 336 -5.20 -5.85 -9.28
N THR A 337 -4.97 -5.80 -7.98
CA THR A 337 -3.82 -5.09 -7.40
C THR A 337 -2.50 -5.86 -7.57
N PHE A 338 -2.59 -7.14 -7.93
CA PHE A 338 -1.46 -8.04 -8.07
C PHE A 338 -0.98 -8.17 -9.53
N GLU A 339 0.31 -8.45 -9.69
CA GLU A 339 0.94 -8.64 -11.01
C GLU A 339 0.68 -10.05 -11.55
N ILE A 340 -0.47 -10.20 -12.21
CA ILE A 340 -0.91 -11.49 -12.75
C ILE A 340 0.01 -11.97 -13.89
N SER A 341 0.62 -11.06 -14.64
CA SER A 341 1.49 -11.39 -15.79
C SER A 341 2.69 -12.28 -15.44
N VAL A 342 3.26 -12.11 -14.24
CA VAL A 342 4.36 -12.97 -13.76
C VAL A 342 3.87 -14.42 -13.58
N PHE A 343 2.67 -14.61 -13.04
CA PHE A 343 2.09 -15.94 -12.85
C PHE A 343 1.65 -16.56 -14.19
N LEU A 344 1.06 -15.78 -15.09
CA LEU A 344 0.65 -16.24 -16.44
C LEU A 344 1.83 -16.62 -17.34
N SER A 345 3.04 -16.18 -17.01
CA SER A 345 4.25 -16.62 -17.70
C SER A 345 4.65 -18.07 -17.38
N SER A 346 4.08 -18.66 -16.31
CA SER A 346 4.23 -20.08 -15.97
C SER A 346 3.32 -20.96 -16.83
N GLN A 347 3.84 -22.10 -17.30
CA GLN A 347 3.01 -23.11 -17.98
C GLN A 347 1.81 -23.58 -17.13
N LEU A 348 1.94 -23.54 -15.79
CA LEU A 348 0.88 -23.96 -14.87
C LEU A 348 -0.38 -23.08 -14.99
N PHE A 349 -0.20 -21.76 -15.12
CA PHE A 349 -1.30 -20.79 -15.14
C PHE A 349 -1.65 -20.28 -16.53
N ARG A 350 -0.92 -20.71 -17.56
CA ARG A 350 -1.21 -20.36 -18.96
C ARG A 350 -2.48 -21.05 -19.49
N VAL A 351 -2.91 -22.15 -18.87
CA VAL A 351 -4.14 -22.87 -19.22
C VAL A 351 -5.37 -22.01 -18.85
N PRO A 352 -6.40 -21.89 -19.71
CA PRO A 352 -7.54 -21.00 -19.47
C PRO A 352 -8.23 -21.20 -18.11
N GLU A 353 -8.40 -22.44 -17.68
CA GLU A 353 -9.04 -22.77 -16.39
C GLU A 353 -8.21 -22.27 -15.20
N ASN A 354 -6.90 -22.49 -15.21
CA ASN A 354 -6.00 -22.05 -14.16
C ASN A 354 -5.77 -20.53 -14.19
N SER A 355 -5.77 -19.93 -15.38
CA SER A 355 -5.76 -18.48 -15.56
C SER A 355 -7.00 -17.85 -14.91
N LYS A 356 -8.19 -18.43 -15.11
CA LYS A 356 -9.41 -17.96 -14.46
C LYS A 356 -9.31 -18.06 -12.94
N LEU A 357 -8.86 -19.20 -12.41
CA LEU A 357 -8.63 -19.37 -10.97
C LEU A 357 -7.68 -18.32 -10.39
N LEU A 358 -6.59 -18.02 -11.08
CA LEU A 358 -5.64 -17.00 -10.69
C LEU A 358 -6.27 -15.60 -10.68
N HIS A 359 -7.04 -15.25 -11.71
CA HIS A 359 -7.77 -13.99 -11.76
C HIS A 359 -8.80 -13.86 -10.63
N ASP A 360 -9.57 -14.91 -10.39
CA ASP A 360 -10.60 -14.93 -9.34
C ASP A 360 -9.94 -14.79 -7.95
N LEU A 361 -8.83 -15.51 -7.70
CA LEU A 361 -8.08 -15.40 -6.44
C LEU A 361 -7.52 -13.99 -6.25
N CYS A 362 -6.80 -13.46 -7.25
CA CYS A 362 -6.24 -12.12 -7.17
C CYS A 362 -7.31 -11.04 -6.99
N GLY A 363 -8.50 -11.24 -7.57
CA GLY A 363 -9.65 -10.37 -7.39
C GLY A 363 -10.11 -10.37 -5.94
N ALA A 364 -10.42 -11.54 -5.39
CA ALA A 364 -10.85 -11.70 -4.00
C ALA A 364 -9.82 -11.14 -2.99
N LEU A 365 -8.53 -11.44 -3.18
CA LEU A 365 -7.46 -10.92 -2.33
C LEU A 365 -7.33 -9.40 -2.42
N SER A 366 -7.51 -8.83 -3.62
CA SER A 366 -7.49 -7.38 -3.82
C SER A 366 -8.66 -6.71 -3.09
N SER A 367 -9.83 -7.36 -3.07
CA SER A 367 -11.02 -6.92 -2.33
C SER A 367 -10.79 -6.95 -0.82
N CYS A 368 -10.26 -8.05 -0.28
CA CYS A 368 -9.87 -8.14 1.14
C CYS A 368 -8.93 -6.99 1.53
N ARG A 369 -7.95 -6.68 0.69
CA ARG A 369 -7.00 -5.59 0.93
C ARG A 369 -7.66 -4.22 0.89
N LEU A 370 -8.52 -3.95 -0.08
CA LEU A 370 -9.25 -2.69 -0.20
C LEU A 370 -10.13 -2.45 1.01
N ILE A 371 -10.93 -3.45 1.39
CA ILE A 371 -11.84 -3.37 2.53
C ILE A 371 -11.05 -3.18 3.83
N SER A 372 -9.94 -3.91 3.99
CA SER A 372 -9.06 -3.75 5.16
C SER A 372 -8.49 -2.34 5.28
N LYS A 373 -8.01 -1.75 4.16
CA LYS A 373 -7.54 -0.36 4.12
C LYS A 373 -8.66 0.63 4.46
N ALA A 374 -9.85 0.42 3.90
CA ALA A 374 -11.01 1.26 4.17
C ALA A 374 -11.40 1.20 5.65
N LEU A 375 -11.36 0.02 6.26
CA LEU A 375 -11.63 -0.14 7.70
C LEU A 375 -10.56 0.56 8.55
N PHE A 376 -9.26 0.40 8.24
CA PHE A 376 -8.22 1.16 8.95
C PHE A 376 -8.44 2.67 8.87
N ARG A 377 -8.87 3.16 7.69
CA ARG A 377 -9.20 4.57 7.52
C ARG A 377 -10.43 4.98 8.30
N TYR A 378 -11.50 4.16 8.28
CA TYR A 378 -12.72 4.39 9.05
C TYR A 378 -12.38 4.47 10.55
N ALA A 379 -11.59 3.52 11.05
CA ALA A 379 -11.08 3.50 12.41
C ALA A 379 -10.28 4.77 12.76
N SER A 380 -9.37 5.19 11.88
CA SER A 380 -8.60 6.42 12.06
C SER A 380 -9.46 7.68 12.08
N ASN A 381 -10.57 7.70 11.34
CA ASN A 381 -11.49 8.83 11.30
C ASN A 381 -12.40 8.84 12.55
N CYS A 382 -12.80 7.67 13.05
CA CYS A 382 -13.48 7.56 14.36
C CYS A 382 -12.60 8.10 15.49
N THR A 383 -11.34 7.68 15.58
CA THR A 383 -10.41 8.17 16.62
C THR A 383 -10.17 9.67 16.52
N TYR A 384 -10.08 10.23 15.31
CA TYR A 384 -9.97 11.67 15.11
C TYR A 384 -11.14 12.44 15.71
N LEU A 385 -12.36 11.92 15.60
CA LEU A 385 -13.56 12.52 16.18
C LEU A 385 -13.73 12.26 17.69
N GLY A 386 -12.86 11.45 18.30
CA GLY A 386 -13.10 10.93 19.66
C GLY A 386 -14.29 9.97 19.73
N ASN A 387 -14.74 9.45 18.59
CA ASN A 387 -15.80 8.46 18.53
C ASN A 387 -15.17 7.06 18.63
N GLY A 388 -15.79 6.19 19.42
CA GLY A 388 -15.37 4.79 19.48
C GLY A 388 -16.00 3.93 18.38
N TRP A 389 -16.34 2.68 18.71
CA TRP A 389 -17.01 1.74 17.82
C TRP A 389 -18.33 2.29 17.23
N ARG A 390 -18.56 2.08 15.93
CA ARG A 390 -19.81 2.40 15.21
C ARG A 390 -20.34 1.18 14.46
N GLU A 391 -21.65 1.14 14.22
CA GLU A 391 -22.35 0.03 13.54
C GLU A 391 -21.74 -0.36 12.16
N PRO A 392 -21.31 0.59 11.29
CA PRO A 392 -20.72 0.24 9.99
C PRO A 392 -19.43 -0.60 10.08
N LEU A 393 -18.71 -0.59 11.21
CA LEU A 393 -17.56 -1.48 11.42
C LEU A 393 -17.99 -2.95 11.42
N GLY A 394 -19.18 -3.28 11.94
CA GLY A 394 -19.73 -4.64 11.90
C GLY A 394 -20.02 -5.08 10.46
N GLN A 395 -20.55 -4.16 9.64
CA GLN A 395 -20.83 -4.42 8.21
C GLN A 395 -19.53 -4.63 7.42
N PHE A 396 -18.48 -3.86 7.70
CA PHE A 396 -17.15 -4.09 7.13
C PHE A 396 -16.60 -5.48 7.47
N LEU A 397 -16.73 -5.91 8.72
CA LEU A 397 -16.28 -7.24 9.14
C LEU A 397 -17.08 -8.35 8.45
N ALA A 398 -18.39 -8.17 8.27
CA ALA A 398 -19.22 -9.13 7.54
C ALA A 398 -18.79 -9.24 6.08
N LEU A 399 -18.51 -8.11 5.42
CA LEU A 399 -18.00 -8.09 4.05
C LEU A 399 -16.63 -8.76 3.93
N LEU A 400 -15.70 -8.49 4.88
CA LEU A 400 -14.42 -9.18 4.94
C LEU A 400 -14.57 -10.69 5.11
N SER A 401 -15.50 -11.13 5.96
CA SER A 401 -15.72 -12.56 6.17
C SER A 401 -16.22 -13.27 4.92
N ARG A 402 -17.09 -12.61 4.14
CA ARG A 402 -17.53 -13.13 2.84
C ARG A 402 -16.38 -13.21 1.83
N CYS A 403 -15.58 -12.16 1.69
CA CYS A 403 -14.44 -12.19 0.77
C CYS A 403 -13.42 -13.27 1.16
N TYR A 404 -13.27 -13.50 2.46
CA TYR A 404 -12.46 -14.59 2.99
C TYR A 404 -12.96 -15.95 2.48
N ASP A 405 -14.25 -16.25 2.61
CA ASP A 405 -14.84 -17.52 2.16
C ASP A 405 -14.60 -17.77 0.67
N GLU A 406 -14.83 -16.74 -0.15
CA GLU A 406 -14.57 -16.79 -1.59
C GLU A 406 -13.08 -17.08 -1.86
N SER A 407 -12.17 -16.36 -1.18
CA SER A 407 -10.72 -16.53 -1.37
C SER A 407 -10.20 -17.89 -0.91
N MET A 408 -10.70 -18.45 0.20
CA MET A 408 -10.30 -19.77 0.71
C MET A 408 -10.74 -20.90 -0.22
N ALA A 409 -11.98 -20.84 -0.70
CA ALA A 409 -12.49 -21.83 -1.65
C ALA A 409 -11.65 -21.86 -2.93
N ILE A 410 -11.19 -20.71 -3.42
CA ILE A 410 -10.30 -20.63 -4.58
C ILE A 410 -8.88 -21.08 -4.22
N MET A 411 -8.34 -20.66 -3.08
CA MET A 411 -6.97 -20.99 -2.65
C MET A 411 -6.78 -22.49 -2.48
N SER A 412 -7.74 -23.20 -1.87
CA SER A 412 -7.70 -24.66 -1.75
C SER A 412 -7.55 -25.37 -3.11
N ARG A 413 -8.26 -24.88 -4.15
CA ARG A 413 -8.15 -25.38 -5.52
C ARG A 413 -6.79 -25.08 -6.15
N VAL A 414 -6.25 -23.87 -5.92
CA VAL A 414 -4.92 -23.47 -6.40
C VAL A 414 -3.82 -24.33 -5.75
N SER A 415 -3.92 -24.58 -4.44
CA SER A 415 -2.99 -25.43 -3.70
C SER A 415 -3.02 -26.88 -4.20
N ALA A 416 -4.21 -27.38 -4.52
CA ALA A 416 -4.40 -28.72 -5.06
C ALA A 416 -3.71 -28.96 -6.42
N LEU A 417 -3.43 -27.91 -7.22
CA LEU A 417 -2.72 -28.02 -8.49
C LEU A 417 -1.31 -28.62 -8.38
N THR A 418 -0.74 -28.61 -7.17
CA THR A 418 0.60 -29.14 -6.91
C THR A 418 0.58 -30.30 -5.91
N HIS A 419 -0.60 -30.81 -5.56
CA HIS A 419 -0.74 -31.91 -4.63
C HIS A 419 -0.13 -33.19 -5.22
N GLY A 420 0.68 -33.91 -4.42
CA GLY A 420 1.39 -35.11 -4.88
C GLY A 420 2.72 -34.85 -5.61
N LEU A 421 3.10 -33.59 -5.88
CA LEU A 421 4.43 -33.27 -6.40
C LEU A 421 5.48 -33.28 -5.28
N LYS A 422 6.68 -33.83 -5.57
CA LYS A 422 7.81 -33.85 -4.61
C LYS A 422 8.28 -32.45 -4.19
N VAL A 423 8.12 -31.45 -5.06
CA VAL A 423 8.48 -30.06 -4.81
C VAL A 423 7.32 -29.19 -5.26
N LYS A 424 6.85 -28.33 -4.36
CA LYS A 424 5.76 -27.39 -4.63
C LYS A 424 6.19 -26.34 -5.66
N SER A 425 5.28 -25.97 -6.56
CA SER A 425 5.56 -24.91 -7.53
C SER A 425 5.82 -23.59 -6.79
N PRO A 426 6.90 -22.86 -7.12
CA PRO A 426 7.20 -21.58 -6.48
C PRO A 426 6.14 -20.51 -6.81
N PHE A 427 5.38 -20.69 -7.90
CA PHE A 427 4.23 -19.84 -8.22
C PHE A 427 3.07 -20.08 -7.25
N VAL A 428 2.77 -21.34 -6.92
CA VAL A 428 1.72 -21.68 -5.93
C VAL A 428 2.14 -21.24 -4.53
N GLU A 429 3.40 -21.48 -4.14
CA GLU A 429 3.95 -20.97 -2.87
C GLU A 429 3.85 -19.44 -2.77
N SER A 430 4.07 -18.72 -3.87
CA SER A 430 3.92 -17.26 -3.90
C SER A 430 2.46 -16.82 -3.76
N LEU A 431 1.51 -17.55 -4.36
CA LEU A 431 0.07 -17.28 -4.20
C LEU A 431 -0.40 -17.55 -2.78
N GLU A 432 0.10 -18.61 -2.13
CA GLU A 432 -0.16 -18.88 -0.70
C GLU A 432 0.34 -17.75 0.19
N ASN A 433 1.53 -17.20 -0.09
CA ASN A 433 2.04 -16.06 0.66
C ASN A 433 1.18 -14.80 0.48
N LEU A 434 0.68 -14.54 -0.73
CA LEU A 434 -0.24 -13.43 -1.01
C LEU A 434 -1.60 -13.65 -0.32
N PHE A 435 -2.09 -14.89 -0.32
CA PHE A 435 -3.29 -15.27 0.41
C PHE A 435 -3.12 -15.03 1.91
N MET A 436 -2.03 -15.53 2.50
CA MET A 436 -1.73 -15.32 3.92
C MET A 436 -1.52 -13.85 4.30
N ASP A 437 -0.94 -13.03 3.42
CA ASP A 437 -0.82 -11.58 3.66
C ASP A 437 -2.19 -10.92 3.81
N SER A 438 -3.15 -11.28 2.95
CA SER A 438 -4.53 -10.82 3.09
C SER A 438 -5.18 -11.30 4.38
N ILE A 439 -4.98 -12.57 4.76
CA ILE A 439 -5.58 -13.14 5.98
C ILE A 439 -5.03 -12.46 7.24
N LEU A 440 -3.71 -12.32 7.35
CA LEU A 440 -3.10 -11.67 8.52
C LEU A 440 -3.40 -10.16 8.53
N THR A 441 -3.61 -9.54 7.38
CA THR A 441 -4.11 -8.15 7.31
C THR A 441 -5.53 -8.05 7.85
N CYS A 442 -6.43 -8.99 7.52
CA CYS A 442 -7.77 -9.08 8.13
C CYS A 442 -7.68 -9.27 9.65
N PHE A 443 -6.74 -10.08 10.12
CA PHE A 443 -6.56 -10.30 11.56
C PHE A 443 -6.00 -9.06 12.28
N ARG A 444 -5.13 -8.29 11.60
CA ARG A 444 -4.69 -6.97 12.06
C ARG A 444 -5.84 -5.96 12.10
N VAL A 445 -6.77 -6.03 11.15
CA VAL A 445 -8.00 -5.22 11.15
C VAL A 445 -8.85 -5.53 12.37
N LEU A 446 -9.03 -6.82 12.71
CA LEU A 446 -9.71 -7.23 13.94
C LEU A 446 -9.06 -6.65 15.19
N ASN A 447 -7.71 -6.65 15.28
CA ASN A 447 -6.99 -6.00 16.37
C ASN A 447 -7.38 -4.51 16.51
N CYS A 448 -7.45 -3.79 15.39
CA CYS A 448 -7.85 -2.39 15.36
C CYS A 448 -9.30 -2.19 15.82
N CYS A 449 -10.22 -3.03 15.34
CA CYS A 449 -11.62 -3.07 15.75
C CYS A 449 -11.78 -3.26 17.27
N TRP A 450 -11.07 -4.22 17.85
CA TRP A 450 -11.14 -4.50 19.28
C TRP A 450 -10.62 -3.36 20.14
N ARG A 451 -9.55 -2.68 19.70
CA ARG A 451 -9.05 -1.48 20.38
C ARG A 451 -10.09 -0.36 20.39
N LEU A 452 -10.80 -0.15 19.29
CA LEU A 452 -11.90 0.83 19.24
C LEU A 452 -13.07 0.44 20.15
N LYS A 453 -13.43 -0.85 20.21
CA LYS A 453 -14.46 -1.34 21.13
C LYS A 453 -14.07 -1.10 22.59
N LEU A 454 -12.83 -1.39 22.97
CA LEU A 454 -12.34 -1.14 24.33
C LEU A 454 -12.39 0.35 24.69
N GLY A 455 -12.06 1.25 23.75
CA GLY A 455 -12.20 2.69 23.96
C GLY A 455 -13.62 3.14 24.30
N CYS A 456 -14.66 2.38 23.94
CA CYS A 456 -16.04 2.63 24.34
C CYS A 456 -16.41 2.10 25.73
N VAL A 457 -15.69 1.08 26.23
CA VAL A 457 -16.02 0.41 27.51
C VAL A 457 -15.64 1.29 28.70
N ASP A 458 -14.60 2.12 28.56
CA ASP A 458 -14.09 3.00 29.62
C ASP A 458 -14.62 4.45 29.55
N ALA A 459 -15.45 4.81 28.55
CA ALA A 459 -15.93 6.19 28.34
C ALA A 459 -16.89 6.75 29.42
N LYS A 460 -17.15 6.02 30.51
CA LYS A 460 -17.89 6.54 31.66
C LYS A 460 -17.02 7.32 32.65
N ASP A 461 -15.70 7.17 32.58
CA ASP A 461 -14.74 7.89 33.42
C ASP A 461 -13.59 8.40 32.53
N ASP A 462 -13.43 9.73 32.45
CA ASP A 462 -12.37 10.53 31.81
C ASP A 462 -12.41 10.83 30.29
N ASP A 463 -12.82 12.07 29.98
CA ASP A 463 -12.61 12.81 28.72
C ASP A 463 -11.12 12.92 28.26
N LYS A 464 -10.17 12.48 29.09
CA LYS A 464 -8.73 12.45 28.75
C LYS A 464 -8.34 11.26 27.86
N LEU A 465 -9.12 10.17 27.86
CA LEU A 465 -8.76 8.93 27.16
C LEU A 465 -8.78 9.07 25.62
N CYS A 466 -9.68 9.88 25.08
CA CYS A 466 -9.74 10.16 23.63
C CYS A 466 -8.50 10.93 23.12
N LYS A 467 -7.77 11.65 23.99
CA LYS A 467 -6.51 12.33 23.63
C LYS A 467 -5.29 11.43 23.72
N MET A 468 -5.39 10.26 24.35
CA MET A 468 -4.26 9.36 24.65
C MET A 468 -3.96 8.28 23.60
N LEU A 469 -4.65 8.27 22.46
CA LEU A 469 -4.24 7.49 21.27
C LEU A 469 -3.07 8.16 20.51
N ARG A 470 -2.14 8.82 21.23
CA ARG A 470 -0.84 9.23 20.69
C ARG A 470 0.16 8.12 21.00
N PHE A 471 0.72 7.55 19.94
CA PHE A 471 1.82 6.59 19.98
C PHE A 471 3.06 7.21 20.65
N THR A 472 3.21 7.06 21.96
CA THR A 472 4.46 7.35 22.68
C THR A 472 4.87 6.13 23.52
N LEU A 473 6.18 5.85 23.49
CA LEU A 473 6.84 4.64 23.99
C LEU A 473 7.13 4.64 25.50
N ASP A 474 6.37 5.40 26.28
CA ASP A 474 6.47 5.42 27.75
C ASP A 474 5.09 5.07 28.35
N ASP A 475 5.12 4.33 29.45
CA ASP A 475 4.14 3.31 29.86
C ASP A 475 2.83 3.87 30.47
N ASP A 476 1.93 4.33 29.58
CA ASP A 476 0.46 4.44 29.74
C ASP A 476 -0.22 4.11 28.38
N ASN A 477 0.36 3.13 27.67
CA ASN A 477 0.19 2.98 26.22
C ASN A 477 -0.89 1.94 25.88
N VAL A 478 -1.78 2.29 24.96
CA VAL A 478 -2.91 1.53 24.37
C VAL A 478 -2.66 0.00 24.20
N HIS A 479 -1.41 -0.44 24.01
CA HIS A 479 -1.04 -1.86 23.92
C HIS A 479 -1.19 -2.63 25.25
N SER A 480 -0.77 -2.06 26.39
CA SER A 480 -0.90 -2.72 27.70
C SER A 480 -2.36 -2.73 28.15
N GLN A 481 -3.08 -1.62 27.96
CA GLN A 481 -4.52 -1.56 28.20
C GLN A 481 -5.27 -2.56 27.32
N PHE A 482 -4.93 -2.70 26.04
CA PHE A 482 -5.54 -3.71 25.18
C PHE A 482 -5.43 -5.12 25.78
N LEU A 483 -4.24 -5.56 26.17
CA LEU A 483 -4.04 -6.91 26.72
C LEU A 483 -4.74 -7.11 28.07
N ARG A 484 -4.74 -6.08 28.93
CA ARG A 484 -5.38 -6.11 30.25
C ARG A 484 -6.91 -6.16 30.17
N GLU A 485 -7.48 -5.35 29.28
CA GLU A 485 -8.92 -5.14 29.20
C GLU A 485 -9.60 -6.03 28.16
N PHE A 486 -8.85 -6.77 27.33
CA PHE A 486 -9.40 -7.63 26.28
C PHE A 486 -10.50 -8.57 26.78
N GLY A 487 -10.36 -9.12 27.99
CA GLY A 487 -11.35 -10.00 28.61
C GLY A 487 -12.71 -9.36 28.91
N LYS A 488 -12.85 -8.03 28.80
CA LYS A 488 -14.11 -7.27 28.91
C LYS A 488 -14.89 -7.19 27.59
N LEU A 489 -14.27 -7.57 26.46
CA LEU A 489 -14.94 -7.48 25.16
C LEU A 489 -15.99 -8.58 24.99
N SER A 490 -17.09 -8.23 24.32
CA SER A 490 -18.00 -9.20 23.70
C SER A 490 -17.66 -9.34 22.21
N LEU A 491 -17.33 -10.56 21.80
CA LEU A 491 -17.03 -10.88 20.41
C LEU A 491 -18.32 -11.28 19.69
N SER A 492 -18.57 -10.69 18.52
CA SER A 492 -19.69 -11.05 17.66
C SER A 492 -19.46 -12.39 16.96
N SER A 493 -20.51 -12.99 16.42
CA SER A 493 -20.40 -14.22 15.60
C SER A 493 -19.48 -14.01 14.39
N THR A 494 -19.54 -12.85 13.74
CA THR A 494 -18.67 -12.50 12.60
C THR A 494 -17.20 -12.40 13.01
N GLU A 495 -16.90 -11.84 14.18
CA GLU A 495 -15.53 -11.78 14.69
C GLU A 495 -15.00 -13.17 15.02
N MET A 496 -15.82 -14.02 15.66
CA MET A 496 -15.46 -15.40 15.98
C MET A 496 -15.22 -16.25 14.73
N ASP A 497 -16.05 -16.06 13.70
CA ASP A 497 -15.90 -16.70 12.39
C ASP A 497 -14.57 -16.30 11.73
N LEU A 498 -14.27 -14.99 11.65
CA LEU A 498 -13.00 -14.49 11.14
C LEU A 498 -11.77 -14.98 11.92
N ILE A 499 -11.87 -15.08 13.25
CA ILE A 499 -10.81 -15.66 14.09
C ILE A 499 -10.60 -17.13 13.71
N SER A 500 -11.67 -17.93 13.67
CA SER A 500 -11.60 -19.36 13.35
C SER A 500 -10.91 -19.58 12.00
N LYS A 501 -11.37 -18.83 11.01
CA LYS A 501 -10.83 -18.77 9.66
C LYS A 501 -9.33 -18.45 9.64
N ALA A 502 -8.92 -17.35 10.26
CA ALA A 502 -7.51 -16.95 10.28
C ALA A 502 -6.61 -17.98 10.98
N VAL A 503 -7.07 -18.53 12.10
CA VAL A 503 -6.35 -19.58 12.84
C VAL A 503 -6.19 -20.84 12.01
N GLU A 504 -7.23 -21.27 11.29
CA GLU A 504 -7.17 -22.43 10.40
C GLU A 504 -6.19 -22.21 9.25
N ALA A 505 -6.24 -21.04 8.60
CA ALA A 505 -5.30 -20.72 7.53
C ALA A 505 -3.83 -20.66 8.00
N ILE A 506 -3.56 -20.11 9.19
CA ILE A 506 -2.19 -20.11 9.75
C ILE A 506 -1.70 -21.54 9.97
N ASN A 507 -2.56 -22.42 10.49
CA ASN A 507 -2.19 -23.82 10.74
C ASN A 507 -2.02 -24.62 9.43
N GLU A 508 -2.79 -24.32 8.38
CA GLU A 508 -2.74 -25.03 7.09
C GLU A 508 -1.61 -24.54 6.18
N TYR A 509 -1.49 -23.22 5.99
CA TYR A 509 -0.56 -22.61 5.02
C TYR A 509 0.70 -22.03 5.67
N GLY A 510 0.71 -21.88 7.00
CA GLY A 510 1.78 -21.21 7.74
C GLY A 510 1.73 -19.69 7.60
N CYS A 511 2.77 -19.01 8.07
CA CYS A 511 2.88 -17.55 8.04
C CYS A 511 4.26 -17.07 7.54
N LYS A 512 4.89 -17.82 6.63
CA LYS A 512 6.25 -17.53 6.16
C LYS A 512 6.33 -16.19 5.42
N SER A 513 7.43 -15.45 5.62
CA SER A 513 7.76 -14.22 4.89
C SER A 513 6.70 -13.11 5.00
N GLN A 514 5.90 -13.13 6.07
CA GLN A 514 4.86 -12.13 6.32
C GLN A 514 5.47 -10.87 6.94
N SER A 515 4.79 -9.72 6.75
CA SER A 515 5.27 -8.43 7.26
C SER A 515 5.35 -8.38 8.79
N VAL A 516 6.30 -7.59 9.30
CA VAL A 516 6.51 -7.37 10.74
C VAL A 516 5.22 -6.91 11.42
N GLU A 517 4.46 -6.02 10.78
CA GLU A 517 3.21 -5.49 11.31
C GLU A 517 2.13 -6.56 11.44
N ASN A 518 2.02 -7.45 10.43
CA ASN A 518 1.05 -8.55 10.43
C ASN A 518 1.43 -9.60 11.46
N LEU A 519 2.71 -9.97 11.56
CA LEU A 519 3.19 -10.92 12.57
C LEU A 519 2.99 -10.38 14.00
N THR A 520 3.34 -9.12 14.24
CA THR A 520 3.20 -8.48 15.56
C THR A 520 1.75 -8.41 16.00
N ALA A 521 0.85 -7.95 15.12
CA ALA A 521 -0.57 -7.84 15.44
C ALA A 521 -1.22 -9.22 15.63
N SER A 522 -0.84 -10.20 14.82
CA SER A 522 -1.35 -11.57 14.92
C SER A 522 -0.92 -12.23 16.23
N PHE A 523 0.35 -12.07 16.62
CA PHE A 523 0.86 -12.56 17.90
C PHE A 523 0.14 -11.92 19.10
N GLU A 524 -0.04 -10.61 19.07
CA GLU A 524 -0.77 -9.86 20.10
C GLU A 524 -2.24 -10.32 20.21
N CYS A 525 -2.93 -10.49 19.07
CA CYS A 525 -4.31 -11.02 19.02
C CYS A 525 -4.42 -12.45 19.59
N LEU A 526 -3.58 -13.37 19.12
CA LEU A 526 -3.62 -14.77 19.56
C LEU A 526 -3.32 -14.88 21.04
N THR A 527 -2.33 -14.12 21.52
CA THR A 527 -2.00 -14.02 22.94
C THR A 527 -3.19 -13.53 23.76
N ALA A 528 -3.83 -12.44 23.34
CA ALA A 528 -5.00 -11.89 24.03
C ALA A 528 -6.16 -12.91 24.10
N LEU A 529 -6.43 -13.60 22.99
CA LEU A 529 -7.45 -14.66 22.88
C LEU A 529 -7.17 -15.86 23.79
N ILE A 530 -5.94 -16.37 23.77
CA ILE A 530 -5.53 -17.54 24.56
C ILE A 530 -5.63 -17.24 26.05
N ASN A 531 -5.09 -16.11 26.50
CA ASN A 531 -5.01 -15.75 27.92
C ASN A 531 -6.37 -15.40 28.53
N ASN A 532 -7.26 -14.79 27.75
CA ASN A 532 -8.55 -14.32 28.25
C ASN A 532 -9.70 -15.32 28.09
N SER A 533 -9.46 -16.47 27.44
CA SER A 533 -10.46 -17.52 27.28
C SER A 533 -10.61 -18.41 28.53
N GLY A 534 -11.78 -18.37 29.16
CA GLY A 534 -12.21 -19.39 30.14
C GLY A 534 -12.21 -18.98 31.62
N GLY A 535 -12.20 -17.68 31.96
CA GLY A 535 -12.34 -17.21 33.35
C GLY A 535 -13.79 -16.90 33.74
N ILE A 536 -14.19 -17.24 34.97
CA ILE A 536 -15.56 -17.07 35.53
C ILE A 536 -16.08 -15.61 35.49
N LYS A 537 -15.18 -14.62 35.36
CA LYS A 537 -15.50 -13.18 35.27
C LYS A 537 -15.25 -12.55 33.88
N ARG A 538 -14.91 -13.33 32.85
CA ARG A 538 -14.51 -12.81 31.53
C ARG A 538 -15.60 -13.07 30.49
N SER A 539 -15.91 -12.06 29.67
CA SER A 539 -16.96 -12.14 28.64
C SER A 539 -16.52 -12.87 27.37
N VAL A 540 -15.22 -13.08 27.19
CA VAL A 540 -14.66 -13.82 26.05
C VAL A 540 -14.58 -15.31 26.37
N SER A 541 -15.46 -16.11 25.76
CA SER A 541 -15.40 -17.57 25.80
C SER A 541 -15.08 -18.15 24.41
N LEU A 542 -13.88 -18.72 24.29
CA LEU A 542 -13.49 -19.46 23.09
C LEU A 542 -13.87 -20.94 23.23
N PRO A 543 -14.46 -21.57 22.20
CA PRO A 543 -14.61 -23.02 22.16
C PRO A 543 -13.26 -23.71 22.39
N SER A 544 -13.23 -24.80 23.15
CA SER A 544 -11.99 -25.51 23.53
C SER A 544 -11.13 -25.89 22.32
N ASN A 545 -11.76 -26.41 21.26
CA ASN A 545 -11.10 -26.74 19.98
C ASN A 545 -10.43 -25.51 19.33
N LEU A 546 -11.11 -24.37 19.32
CA LEU A 546 -10.55 -23.14 18.74
C LEU A 546 -9.40 -22.59 19.59
N LYS A 547 -9.45 -22.75 20.92
CA LYS A 547 -8.34 -22.38 21.81
C LYS A 547 -7.07 -23.19 21.53
N GLU A 548 -7.20 -24.50 21.33
CA GLU A 548 -6.08 -25.37 20.97
C GLU A 548 -5.49 -25.00 19.60
N LYS A 549 -6.34 -24.85 18.58
CA LYS A 549 -5.90 -24.40 17.24
C LYS A 549 -5.22 -23.03 17.28
N ALA A 550 -5.71 -22.11 18.12
CA ALA A 550 -5.12 -20.78 18.29
C ALA A 550 -3.74 -20.86 18.95
N SER A 551 -3.53 -21.79 19.88
CA SER A 551 -2.20 -22.06 20.46
C SER A 551 -1.20 -22.53 19.41
N ASN A 552 -1.60 -23.48 18.55
CA ASN A 552 -0.76 -23.97 17.46
C ASN A 552 -0.41 -22.85 16.46
N ALA A 553 -1.39 -22.01 16.12
CA ALA A 553 -1.18 -20.86 15.26
C ALA A 553 -0.22 -19.83 15.92
N ASN A 554 -0.31 -19.64 17.23
CA ASN A 554 0.57 -18.75 17.99
C ASN A 554 2.03 -19.23 17.95
N ASP A 555 2.26 -20.54 18.03
CA ASP A 555 3.60 -21.12 17.90
C ASP A 555 4.16 -20.96 16.49
N ALA A 556 3.33 -21.15 15.45
CA ALA A 556 3.72 -20.91 14.07
C ALA A 556 4.16 -19.45 13.84
N VAL A 557 3.38 -18.48 14.35
CA VAL A 557 3.72 -17.05 14.30
C VAL A 557 5.00 -16.76 15.08
N SER A 558 5.14 -17.32 16.28
CA SER A 558 6.33 -17.14 17.12
C SER A 558 7.61 -17.61 16.42
N MET A 559 7.56 -18.76 15.77
CA MET A 559 8.69 -19.29 15.00
C MET A 559 9.06 -18.39 13.82
N GLU A 560 8.08 -17.77 13.17
CA GLU A 560 8.36 -16.83 12.09
C GLU A 560 8.94 -15.50 12.60
N ILE A 561 8.45 -14.99 13.73
CA ILE A 561 9.06 -13.82 14.40
C ILE A 561 10.54 -14.10 14.69
N VAL A 562 10.89 -15.28 15.21
CA VAL A 562 12.29 -15.67 15.45
C VAL A 562 13.10 -15.67 14.15
N ARG A 563 12.55 -16.19 13.05
CA ARG A 563 13.23 -16.21 11.74
C ARG A 563 13.50 -14.82 11.18
N GLN A 564 12.61 -13.86 11.44
CA GLN A 564 12.68 -12.50 10.88
C GLN A 564 13.10 -11.44 11.90
N LEU A 565 13.61 -11.83 13.07
CA LEU A 565 13.85 -10.94 14.21
C LEU A 565 14.77 -9.74 13.90
N VAL A 566 15.66 -9.90 12.91
CA VAL A 566 16.55 -8.83 12.41
C VAL A 566 15.77 -7.65 11.81
N ASP A 567 14.61 -7.93 11.21
CA ASP A 567 13.81 -6.96 10.48
C ASP A 567 12.78 -6.25 11.38
N PHE A 568 12.62 -6.69 12.63
CA PHE A 568 11.68 -6.09 13.57
C PHE A 568 12.18 -4.75 14.13
N ASP A 569 11.35 -3.72 14.01
CA ASP A 569 11.60 -2.43 14.66
C ASP A 569 11.36 -2.50 16.18
N ARG A 570 11.88 -1.50 16.90
CA ARG A 570 11.79 -1.44 18.37
C ARG A 570 10.35 -1.42 18.89
N GLY A 571 9.43 -0.75 18.19
CA GLY A 571 8.03 -0.67 18.59
C GLY A 571 7.32 -2.01 18.44
N SER A 572 7.60 -2.73 17.35
CA SER A 572 7.08 -4.09 17.14
C SER A 572 7.64 -5.09 18.18
N LEU A 573 8.95 -5.05 18.46
CA LEU A 573 9.55 -5.89 19.53
C LEU A 573 8.97 -5.59 20.91
N TYR A 574 8.72 -4.32 21.22
CA TYR A 574 8.07 -3.92 22.47
C TYR A 574 6.70 -4.58 22.63
N ARG A 575 5.86 -4.53 21.58
CA ARG A 575 4.53 -5.17 21.60
C ARG A 575 4.59 -6.69 21.76
N VAL A 576 5.56 -7.35 21.11
CA VAL A 576 5.79 -8.79 21.27
C VAL A 576 6.22 -9.11 22.71
N SER A 577 7.17 -8.36 23.26
CA SER A 577 7.64 -8.53 24.64
C SER A 577 6.53 -8.31 25.67
N LEU A 578 5.71 -7.29 25.46
CA LEU A 578 4.53 -7.01 26.29
C LEU A 578 3.54 -8.18 26.24
N SER A 579 3.24 -8.70 25.04
CA SER A 579 2.36 -9.86 24.87
C SER A 579 2.90 -11.09 25.61
N LEU A 580 4.19 -11.39 25.48
CA LEU A 580 4.88 -12.48 26.19
C LEU A 580 4.83 -12.35 27.72
N SER A 581 4.78 -11.12 28.25
CA SER A 581 4.68 -10.90 29.69
C SER A 581 3.32 -11.29 30.28
N THR A 582 2.29 -11.35 29.43
CA THR A 582 0.90 -11.64 29.83
C THR A 582 0.49 -13.10 29.64
N THR A 583 1.29 -13.93 28.96
CA THR A 583 0.97 -15.33 28.71
C THR A 583 1.23 -16.23 29.91
N ASP A 584 0.17 -16.93 30.36
CA ASP A 584 0.28 -17.97 31.38
C ASP A 584 1.17 -19.14 30.88
N ALA A 585 1.10 -19.42 29.58
CA ALA A 585 2.03 -20.31 28.87
C ALA A 585 3.12 -19.47 28.18
N LYS A 586 4.23 -19.21 28.87
CA LYS A 586 5.35 -18.45 28.30
C LYS A 586 5.91 -19.18 27.08
N ASN A 587 5.91 -18.54 25.90
CA ASN A 587 6.68 -19.01 24.76
C ASN A 587 8.17 -18.77 25.03
N VAL A 588 8.79 -19.69 25.79
CA VAL A 588 10.16 -19.58 26.31
C VAL A 588 11.17 -19.37 25.18
N HIS A 589 10.94 -19.99 24.03
CA HIS A 589 11.82 -19.86 22.88
C HIS A 589 11.80 -18.44 22.32
N LEU A 590 10.62 -17.88 22.03
CA LEU A 590 10.51 -16.51 21.53
C LEU A 590 11.04 -15.50 22.56
N ASP A 591 10.71 -15.67 23.84
CA ASP A 591 11.19 -14.80 24.92
C ASP A 591 12.72 -14.78 25.03
N HIS A 592 13.37 -15.95 24.93
CA HIS A 592 14.81 -16.03 24.86
C HIS A 592 15.37 -15.23 23.67
N TYR A 593 14.83 -15.41 22.46
CA TYR A 593 15.35 -14.66 21.31
C TYR A 593 15.08 -13.16 21.43
N VAL A 594 13.88 -12.73 21.82
CA VAL A 594 13.54 -11.30 21.95
C VAL A 594 14.40 -10.60 23.00
N ASN A 595 14.71 -11.25 24.12
CA ASN A 595 15.50 -10.64 25.21
C ASN A 595 17.02 -10.73 25.01
N TYR A 596 17.52 -11.77 24.34
CA TYR A 596 18.96 -11.98 24.15
C TYR A 596 19.47 -11.47 22.81
N PHE A 597 18.66 -11.47 21.75
CA PHE A 597 19.08 -11.01 20.43
C PHE A 597 19.53 -9.54 20.41
N PRO A 598 18.85 -8.58 21.08
CA PRO A 598 19.33 -7.21 21.19
C PRO A 598 20.69 -7.10 21.91
N LYS A 599 21.01 -8.01 22.85
CA LYS A 599 22.32 -8.03 23.53
C LYS A 599 23.45 -8.47 22.60
N ILE A 600 23.15 -9.30 21.61
CA ILE A 600 24.11 -9.82 20.62
C ILE A 600 24.34 -8.80 19.50
N THR A 601 23.29 -8.12 19.03
CA THR A 601 23.39 -7.12 17.94
C THR A 601 23.82 -5.72 18.43
N ARG A 602 23.59 -5.35 19.70
CA ARG A 602 24.11 -4.09 20.30
C ARG A 602 25.61 -4.09 20.58
N ARG A 603 26.34 -5.18 20.34
CA ARG A 603 27.81 -5.18 20.46
C ARG A 603 28.51 -4.29 19.41
N SER A 604 27.82 -3.83 18.37
CA SER A 604 28.44 -3.00 17.31
C SER A 604 28.01 -1.53 17.23
N HIS A 605 27.04 -1.06 18.02
CA HIS A 605 26.67 0.37 18.03
C HIS A 605 26.28 0.84 19.44
N GLU A 606 27.12 1.73 19.97
CA GLU A 606 26.99 2.65 21.11
C GLU A 606 26.12 2.26 22.34
N LYS A 607 26.75 2.42 23.50
CA LYS A 607 26.21 2.18 24.84
C LYS A 607 25.06 3.15 25.16
N HIS A 608 23.83 2.74 24.91
CA HIS A 608 22.69 3.23 25.69
C HIS A 608 21.96 2.03 26.32
N HIS A 609 22.24 1.82 27.61
CA HIS A 609 21.44 0.94 28.45
C HIS A 609 20.07 1.58 28.65
N VAL A 610 19.02 0.92 28.18
CA VAL A 610 17.66 1.15 28.67
C VAL A 610 17.42 0.10 29.75
N PRO A 611 17.28 0.48 31.03
CA PRO A 611 16.84 -0.44 32.05
C PRO A 611 15.35 -0.72 31.78
N ILE A 612 15.02 -1.99 31.54
CA ILE A 612 13.63 -2.44 31.57
C ILE A 612 13.34 -2.71 33.06
N SER A 613 12.71 -1.75 33.74
CA SER A 613 12.15 -2.01 35.06
C SER A 613 10.94 -2.92 34.91
N ASN A 614 10.85 -3.91 35.80
CA ASN A 614 9.75 -4.86 35.86
C ASN A 614 8.47 -4.09 36.28
N PRO A 615 7.41 -4.02 35.48
CA PRO A 615 6.23 -3.18 35.77
C PRO A 615 5.37 -3.67 36.95
N PHE A 616 5.81 -4.70 37.67
CA PHE A 616 5.12 -5.29 38.82
C PHE A 616 5.92 -5.28 40.12
N SER A 617 7.06 -4.57 40.22
CA SER A 617 7.82 -4.54 41.48
C SER A 617 7.28 -3.57 42.54
N ASP A 618 6.33 -2.70 42.21
CA ASP A 618 5.87 -1.65 43.13
C ASP A 618 4.52 -1.98 43.78
N ALA A 619 4.24 -3.27 43.97
CA ALA A 619 3.14 -3.78 44.77
C ALA A 619 3.64 -4.81 45.79
N TYR A 620 4.49 -4.35 46.71
CA TYR A 620 4.59 -4.87 48.08
C TYR A 620 4.92 -3.73 49.05
#